data_AF-A0A7V9JRA7-F1
#
_entry.id   AF-A0A7V9JRA7-F1
#
_cell.length_a   1.000
_cell.length_b   1.000
_cell.length_c   1.000
_cell.angle_alpha   90.00
_cell.angle_beta   90.00
_cell.angle_gamma   90.00
#
_symmetry.space_group_name_H-M   'P 1'
#
loop_
_entity.id
_entity.type
_entity.pdbx_description
1 polymer ?
#
loop_
_entity_poly.entity_id
_entity_poly.type
_entity_poly.pdbx_seq_one_letter_code
_entity_poly.pdbx_strand_id
1 'polypeptide(L)'
;MRSLLLIALATAVVGQDIGPEAAGCYRTGCDPNLIGAVAGMAGDQRATALFKQRGLDILSVTWEDTGRSKNSCWGPNISDLTIQVLGGPDRGGGWCMPVVRYPNFSDKTCDVPIERFKVLVGNHAGSALRAIDLGSYLRDFASYQTRPTGRIRGSLIAERDRSVLASAQACFLPIARGGEATFAPVLFNYQSRPGSPAVLAIMVTPEGTSAQVITNSSAASAGVWHGQRLFHNRSGERAPLRATRLSDTALAQPAVDGKPAATASAPSADGLSMVLVIQIPLVVPEPVYRAVESTMACDAAAPAAACKEAGSESAVVQSGPVEGPWIGLDGCTIERDLRFPIRATVQFYQATDRADLASDDVARVAGAIERIYLKADTVGSLVVDGATGRPTEHTAPAITWPQPWWQGVCEGYASTSGEPWQTAIARVRSRLGESWQPADARELRNALALARP
;
A
#
# COMPACT_ATOMS: atom_id res chain seq x y z
N MET A 1 6.37 75.15 12.61
CA MET A 1 6.95 75.59 11.31
C MET A 1 7.62 74.37 10.68
N ARG A 2 7.03 73.76 9.64
CA ARG A 2 7.48 73.87 8.21
C ARG A 2 8.98 73.51 8.08
N SER A 3 9.46 72.50 7.35
CA SER A 3 9.09 71.94 6.04
C SER A 3 9.92 70.64 5.83
N LEU A 4 9.34 69.53 5.35
CA LEU A 4 9.40 69.02 3.95
C LEU A 4 10.81 68.68 3.42
N LEU A 5 11.07 67.38 3.21
CA LEU A 5 11.58 66.88 1.93
C LEU A 5 11.18 65.42 1.71
N LEU A 6 10.38 65.18 0.66
CA LEU A 6 10.17 63.88 0.03
C LEU A 6 11.46 63.44 -0.67
N ILE A 7 11.84 62.18 -0.51
CA ILE A 7 12.52 61.41 -1.56
C ILE A 7 11.81 60.07 -1.68
N ALA A 8 11.12 59.89 -2.80
CA ALA A 8 10.57 58.61 -3.23
C ALA A 8 11.72 57.75 -3.78
N LEU A 9 11.94 56.59 -3.17
CA LEU A 9 12.70 55.50 -3.80
C LEU A 9 11.71 54.37 -4.11
N ALA A 10 11.38 54.25 -5.39
CA ALA A 10 10.75 53.06 -5.94
C ALA A 10 11.82 51.96 -6.03
N THR A 11 11.75 50.99 -5.13
CA THR A 11 12.41 49.69 -5.30
C THR A 11 11.33 48.65 -5.49
N ALA A 12 11.24 48.13 -6.71
CA ALA A 12 10.49 46.93 -7.03
C ALA A 12 11.02 45.79 -6.16
N VAL A 13 10.23 45.36 -5.18
CA VAL A 13 10.46 44.09 -4.50
C VAL A 13 9.93 43.02 -5.45
N VAL A 14 10.87 42.43 -6.18
CA VAL A 14 10.70 41.18 -6.89
C VAL A 14 10.16 40.15 -5.90
N GLY A 15 9.11 39.45 -6.32
CA GLY A 15 8.46 38.40 -5.51
C GLY A 15 9.50 37.44 -4.97
N GLN A 16 9.62 37.40 -3.64
CA GLN A 16 10.22 36.25 -2.99
C GLN A 16 9.20 35.11 -3.09
N ASP A 17 9.62 34.00 -3.70
CA ASP A 17 8.94 32.73 -3.56
C ASP A 17 8.85 32.40 -2.07
N ILE A 18 7.64 32.50 -1.51
CA ILE A 18 7.30 31.91 -0.23
C ILE A 18 6.77 30.51 -0.55
N GLY A 19 7.62 29.50 -0.32
CA GLY A 19 7.28 28.09 -0.43
C GLY A 19 8.32 27.24 0.31
N PRO A 20 7.94 26.08 0.85
CA PRO A 20 8.89 25.20 1.53
C PRO A 20 9.98 24.75 0.56
N GLU A 21 11.24 24.85 1.00
CA GLU A 21 12.40 24.31 0.28
C GLU A 21 12.25 22.81 0.05
N ALA A 22 12.65 22.34 -1.13
CA ALA A 22 12.66 20.92 -1.46
C ALA A 22 13.54 20.16 -0.45
N ALA A 23 12.96 19.13 0.17
CA ALA A 23 13.66 18.23 1.08
C ALA A 23 14.94 17.70 0.42
N GLY A 24 16.08 17.89 1.07
CA GLY A 24 17.38 17.42 0.62
C GLY A 24 17.36 15.93 0.33
N CYS A 25 18.13 15.50 -0.68
CA CYS A 25 18.30 14.10 -1.01
C CYS A 25 18.76 13.31 0.23
N TYR A 26 17.90 12.41 0.71
CA TYR A 26 18.28 11.43 1.72
C TYR A 26 19.41 10.59 1.14
N ARG A 27 20.62 10.73 1.69
CA ARG A 27 21.67 9.73 1.44
C ARG A 27 21.25 8.48 2.18
N THR A 28 20.83 7.46 1.44
CA THR A 28 20.71 6.11 1.99
C THR A 28 22.07 5.70 2.52
N GLY A 29 22.13 5.21 3.75
CA GLY A 29 23.34 4.57 4.30
C GLY A 29 23.67 3.23 3.64
N CYS A 30 23.04 2.90 2.52
CA CYS A 30 23.13 1.62 1.84
C CYS A 30 23.82 1.75 0.48
N ASP A 31 24.68 0.78 0.18
CA ASP A 31 25.34 0.64 -1.12
C ASP A 31 24.30 0.62 -2.25
N PRO A 32 24.32 1.57 -3.21
CA PRO A 32 23.39 1.60 -4.34
C PRO A 32 23.35 0.28 -5.14
N ASN A 33 24.45 -0.47 -5.19
CA ASN A 33 24.49 -1.78 -5.84
C ASN A 33 23.63 -2.81 -5.10
N LEU A 34 23.61 -2.75 -3.76
CA LEU A 34 22.76 -3.62 -2.94
C LEU A 34 21.28 -3.28 -3.14
N ILE A 35 20.92 -2.00 -3.18
CA ILE A 35 19.52 -1.58 -3.37
C ILE A 35 18.98 -2.07 -4.71
N GLY A 36 19.73 -1.88 -5.79
CA GLY A 36 19.36 -2.35 -7.12
C GLY A 36 19.26 -3.88 -7.20
N ALA A 37 20.19 -4.60 -6.58
CA ALA A 37 20.18 -6.06 -6.55
C ALA A 37 18.95 -6.59 -5.78
N VAL A 38 18.64 -6.02 -4.61
CA VAL A 38 17.48 -6.40 -3.79
C VAL A 38 16.17 -6.07 -4.52
N ALA A 39 16.05 -4.88 -5.12
CA ALA A 39 14.89 -4.50 -5.94
C ALA A 39 14.67 -5.49 -7.10
N GLY A 40 15.76 -5.94 -7.74
CA GLY A 40 15.74 -6.88 -8.85
C GLY A 40 15.21 -8.28 -8.51
N MET A 41 15.08 -8.66 -7.23
CA MET A 41 14.59 -9.98 -6.83
C MET A 41 13.20 -10.29 -7.38
N ALA A 42 12.33 -9.29 -7.52
CA ALA A 42 10.98 -9.48 -8.07
C ALA A 42 10.98 -9.92 -9.55
N GLY A 43 12.05 -9.63 -10.29
CA GLY A 43 12.25 -10.09 -11.67
C GLY A 43 13.15 -11.32 -11.80
N ASP A 44 13.74 -11.80 -10.69
CA ASP A 44 14.67 -12.93 -10.71
C ASP A 44 13.92 -14.26 -10.85
N GLN A 45 14.28 -15.05 -11.87
CA GLN A 45 13.59 -16.30 -12.20
C GLN A 45 13.76 -17.36 -11.10
N ARG A 46 14.91 -17.38 -10.42
CA ARG A 46 15.19 -18.35 -9.35
C ARG A 46 14.40 -18.00 -8.09
N ALA A 47 14.41 -16.74 -7.67
CA ALA A 47 13.60 -16.24 -6.55
C ALA A 47 12.11 -16.50 -6.80
N THR A 48 11.63 -16.19 -8.01
CA THR A 48 10.25 -16.46 -8.43
C THR A 48 9.92 -17.95 -8.34
N ALA A 49 10.80 -18.84 -8.83
CA ALA A 49 10.57 -20.28 -8.77
C ALA A 49 10.51 -20.81 -7.33
N LEU A 50 11.38 -20.31 -6.43
CA LEU A 50 11.40 -20.72 -5.04
C LEU A 50 10.11 -20.36 -4.29
N PHE A 51 9.57 -19.15 -4.48
CA PHE A 51 8.31 -18.77 -3.85
C PHE A 51 7.10 -19.44 -4.50
N LYS A 52 7.11 -19.65 -5.82
CA LYS A 52 6.03 -20.38 -6.52
C LYS A 52 5.87 -21.81 -6.04
N GLN A 53 6.97 -22.49 -5.68
CA GLN A 53 6.90 -23.83 -5.07
C GLN A 53 6.13 -23.85 -3.73
N ARG A 54 5.98 -22.70 -3.08
CA ARG A 54 5.18 -22.51 -1.84
C ARG A 54 3.81 -21.87 -2.10
N GLY A 55 3.42 -21.68 -3.36
CA GLY A 55 2.17 -21.01 -3.74
C GLY A 55 2.19 -19.49 -3.49
N LEU A 56 3.38 -18.89 -3.39
CA LEU A 56 3.59 -17.46 -3.20
C LEU A 56 4.21 -16.83 -4.45
N ASP A 57 4.02 -15.53 -4.62
CA ASP A 57 4.70 -14.70 -5.61
C ASP A 57 5.63 -13.71 -4.91
N ILE A 58 6.65 -13.24 -5.64
CA ILE A 58 7.51 -12.10 -5.26
C ILE A 58 7.28 -10.99 -6.29
N LEU A 59 6.85 -9.81 -5.82
CA LEU A 59 6.27 -8.75 -6.65
C LEU A 59 6.83 -7.38 -6.24
N SER A 60 6.88 -6.43 -7.17
CA SER A 60 7.17 -5.02 -6.86
C SER A 60 5.91 -4.21 -6.53
N VAL A 61 4.74 -4.68 -6.98
CA VAL A 61 3.42 -4.04 -6.74
C VAL A 61 2.42 -5.12 -6.33
N THR A 62 1.69 -4.85 -5.26
CA THR A 62 0.67 -5.73 -4.69
C THR A 62 -0.71 -5.09 -4.80
N TRP A 63 -1.75 -5.90 -4.99
CA TRP A 63 -3.12 -5.41 -5.11
C TRP A 63 -3.86 -5.59 -3.79
N GLU A 64 -4.27 -4.49 -3.18
CA GLU A 64 -4.91 -4.45 -1.87
C GLU A 64 -6.36 -3.97 -1.97
N ASP A 65 -7.16 -4.75 -2.68
CA ASP A 65 -8.49 -4.33 -3.11
C ASP A 65 -9.57 -4.65 -2.09
N THR A 66 -10.60 -3.81 -2.04
CA THR A 66 -11.77 -4.06 -1.18
C THR A 66 -13.04 -4.35 -1.99
N GLY A 67 -13.04 -4.06 -3.29
CA GLY A 67 -14.21 -4.17 -4.15
C GLY A 67 -13.99 -4.88 -5.48
N ARG A 68 -12.96 -5.73 -5.61
CA ARG A 68 -12.66 -6.40 -6.89
C ARG A 68 -13.81 -7.30 -7.32
N SER A 69 -14.21 -7.16 -8.58
CA SER A 69 -15.23 -8.03 -9.19
C SER A 69 -14.72 -9.46 -9.30
N LYS A 70 -15.64 -10.42 -9.24
CA LYS A 70 -15.33 -11.85 -9.36
C LYS A 70 -14.62 -12.14 -10.67
N ASN A 71 -13.56 -12.96 -10.60
CA ASN A 71 -12.75 -13.39 -11.74
C ASN A 71 -12.25 -12.23 -12.63
N SER A 72 -11.96 -11.09 -12.03
CA SER A 72 -11.54 -9.88 -12.74
C SER A 72 -10.34 -9.26 -12.03
N CYS A 73 -9.54 -8.47 -12.75
CA CYS A 73 -8.59 -7.53 -12.16
C CYS A 73 -9.22 -6.14 -11.90
N TRP A 74 -10.50 -5.98 -12.24
CA TRP A 74 -11.24 -4.72 -12.12
C TRP A 74 -12.26 -4.77 -11.00
N GLY A 75 -12.55 -3.61 -10.43
CA GLY A 75 -13.59 -3.40 -9.43
C GLY A 75 -13.65 -1.94 -9.01
N PRO A 76 -14.64 -1.56 -8.21
CA PRO A 76 -14.52 -0.40 -7.35
C PRO A 76 -13.48 -0.61 -6.24
N ASN A 77 -13.00 0.49 -5.68
CA ASN A 77 -12.08 0.57 -4.53
C ASN A 77 -10.88 -0.38 -4.63
N ILE A 78 -10.13 -0.19 -5.73
CA ILE A 78 -8.91 -0.92 -6.09
C ILE A 78 -7.70 -0.07 -5.71
N SER A 79 -6.72 -0.70 -5.08
CA SER A 79 -5.52 -0.03 -4.60
C SER A 79 -4.27 -0.84 -4.90
N ASP A 80 -3.27 -0.16 -5.47
CA ASP A 80 -1.90 -0.68 -5.58
C ASP A 80 -1.10 -0.29 -4.34
N LEU A 81 -0.38 -1.24 -3.76
CA LEU A 81 0.53 -1.04 -2.65
C LEU A 81 1.93 -1.52 -3.03
N THR A 82 2.93 -0.68 -2.79
CA THR A 82 4.35 -1.02 -2.92
C THR A 82 5.13 -0.50 -1.71
N ILE A 83 6.37 -0.97 -1.55
CA ILE A 83 7.32 -0.46 -0.55
C ILE A 83 8.46 0.20 -1.31
N GLN A 84 8.82 1.45 -0.95
CA GLN A 84 9.91 2.15 -1.60
C GLN A 84 11.00 2.53 -0.61
N VAL A 85 12.24 2.14 -0.91
CA VAL A 85 13.43 2.73 -0.27
C VAL A 85 13.68 4.08 -0.92
N LEU A 86 13.75 5.13 -0.10
CA LEU A 86 13.93 6.51 -0.56
C LEU A 86 15.36 6.72 -1.08
N GLY A 87 15.60 7.69 -1.97
CA GLY A 87 16.94 7.98 -2.51
C GLY A 87 17.27 7.18 -3.78
N GLY A 88 16.28 7.00 -4.65
CA GLY A 88 16.36 6.37 -5.97
C GLY A 88 17.29 7.06 -6.97
N PRO A 89 17.53 6.43 -8.14
CA PRO A 89 18.44 6.95 -9.16
C PRO A 89 17.91 8.21 -9.84
N ASP A 90 16.58 8.37 -9.86
CA ASP A 90 15.91 9.57 -10.35
C ASP A 90 15.76 10.61 -9.24
N ARG A 91 15.92 11.90 -9.59
CA ARG A 91 15.78 13.01 -8.62
C ARG A 91 14.39 12.99 -7.98
N GLY A 92 14.32 12.53 -6.73
CA GLY A 92 13.08 12.45 -5.94
C GLY A 92 12.38 11.09 -5.97
N GLY A 93 12.95 10.10 -6.66
CA GLY A 93 12.43 8.73 -6.73
C GLY A 93 12.80 7.83 -5.55
N GLY A 94 12.10 6.71 -5.38
CA GLY A 94 12.47 5.58 -4.53
C GLY A 94 12.52 4.26 -5.31
N TRP A 95 13.28 3.28 -4.80
CA TRP A 95 13.35 1.94 -5.39
C TRP A 95 12.22 1.07 -4.86
N CYS A 96 11.37 0.52 -5.73
CA CYS A 96 10.36 -0.46 -5.33
C CYS A 96 11.03 -1.74 -4.84
N MET A 97 10.72 -2.13 -3.61
CA MET A 97 11.27 -3.31 -2.95
C MET A 97 10.41 -4.53 -3.21
N PRO A 98 11.01 -5.73 -3.23
CA PRO A 98 10.28 -6.96 -3.47
C PRO A 98 9.41 -7.32 -2.26
N VAL A 99 8.19 -7.73 -2.57
CA VAL A 99 7.15 -8.10 -1.61
C VAL A 99 6.66 -9.51 -1.94
N VAL A 100 6.70 -10.39 -0.94
CA VAL A 100 6.25 -11.78 -1.05
C VAL A 100 4.85 -11.91 -0.48
N ARG A 101 3.93 -12.47 -1.26
CA ARG A 101 2.54 -12.72 -0.86
C ARG A 101 1.89 -13.81 -1.69
N TYR A 102 0.66 -14.21 -1.35
CA TYR A 102 -0.17 -14.99 -2.27
C TYR A 102 -0.49 -14.20 -3.55
N PRO A 103 -0.70 -14.87 -4.71
CA PRO A 103 -0.84 -14.21 -6.00
C PRO A 103 -1.89 -13.10 -6.05
N ASN A 104 -1.54 -11.97 -6.65
CA ASN A 104 -2.39 -10.77 -6.76
C ASN A 104 -3.78 -11.08 -7.30
N PHE A 105 -3.89 -11.85 -8.38
CA PHE A 105 -5.17 -12.14 -9.03
C PHE A 105 -6.11 -12.93 -8.10
N SER A 106 -5.59 -13.98 -7.45
CA SER A 106 -6.36 -14.78 -6.51
C SER A 106 -6.72 -14.01 -5.24
N ASP A 107 -5.91 -13.04 -4.83
CA ASP A 107 -6.06 -12.26 -3.59
C ASP A 107 -6.54 -13.12 -2.40
N LYS A 108 -5.72 -14.12 -2.03
CA LYS A 108 -6.03 -14.98 -0.88
C LYS A 108 -6.02 -14.15 0.40
N THR A 109 -7.19 -14.05 1.01
CA THR A 109 -7.46 -13.23 2.20
C THR A 109 -8.04 -14.08 3.31
N CYS A 110 -8.17 -13.48 4.49
CA CYS A 110 -8.82 -14.09 5.63
C CYS A 110 -9.65 -13.08 6.42
N ASP A 111 -10.62 -13.57 7.18
CA ASP A 111 -11.46 -12.75 8.04
C ASP A 111 -10.99 -12.81 9.47
N VAL A 112 -10.68 -11.66 10.04
CA VAL A 112 -10.17 -11.55 11.40
C VAL A 112 -11.07 -10.60 12.20
N PRO A 113 -11.56 -10.97 13.39
CA PRO A 113 -12.37 -10.08 14.21
C PRO A 113 -11.66 -8.75 14.47
N ILE A 114 -12.38 -7.64 14.35
CA ILE A 114 -11.81 -6.30 14.43
C ILE A 114 -11.12 -6.04 15.78
N GLU A 115 -11.62 -6.63 16.86
CA GLU A 115 -11.09 -6.52 18.21
C GLU A 115 -9.74 -7.21 18.41
N ARG A 116 -9.35 -8.12 17.50
CA ARG A 116 -8.03 -8.78 17.51
C ARG A 116 -6.93 -7.88 16.97
N PHE A 117 -7.26 -6.86 16.19
CA PHE A 117 -6.29 -5.87 15.74
C PHE A 117 -6.00 -4.89 16.87
N LYS A 118 -4.77 -4.96 17.40
CA LYS A 118 -4.28 -3.99 18.39
C LYS A 118 -3.52 -2.88 17.68
N VAL A 119 -3.85 -1.64 18.02
CA VAL A 119 -3.20 -0.44 17.52
C VAL A 119 -2.62 0.35 18.69
N LEU A 120 -1.47 1.00 18.46
CA LEU A 120 -0.78 1.78 19.47
C LEU A 120 -1.14 3.26 19.32
N VAL A 121 -1.62 3.89 20.39
CA VAL A 121 -1.99 5.30 20.41
C VAL A 121 -1.19 6.05 21.47
N GLY A 122 -0.96 7.35 21.25
CA GLY A 122 -0.18 8.23 22.12
C GLY A 122 0.82 9.08 21.32
N ASN A 123 1.31 8.54 20.20
CA ASN A 123 2.24 9.19 19.28
C ASN A 123 1.70 10.51 18.70
N HIS A 124 0.38 10.62 18.48
CA HIS A 124 -0.25 11.85 17.99
C HIS A 124 -0.12 13.04 18.96
N ALA A 125 0.09 12.77 20.26
CA ALA A 125 0.20 13.77 21.32
C ALA A 125 1.55 13.72 22.07
N GLY A 126 2.54 13.01 21.54
CA GLY A 126 3.85 12.81 22.20
C GLY A 126 3.76 12.12 23.56
N SER A 127 2.68 11.39 23.82
CA SER A 127 2.40 10.70 25.08
C SER A 127 2.87 9.25 25.06
N ALA A 128 2.96 8.62 26.23
CA ALA A 128 3.28 7.20 26.34
C ALA A 128 2.30 6.34 25.52
N LEU A 129 2.83 5.34 24.82
CA LEU A 129 2.03 4.47 23.96
C LEU A 129 1.16 3.53 24.79
N ARG A 130 -0.11 3.40 24.39
CA ARG A 130 -1.04 2.39 24.92
C ARG A 130 -1.68 1.62 23.77
N ALA A 131 -1.87 0.32 23.98
CA ALA A 131 -2.58 -0.53 23.03
C ALA A 131 -4.10 -0.41 23.23
N ILE A 132 -4.83 -0.25 22.13
CA ILE A 132 -6.29 -0.35 22.07
C ILE A 132 -6.69 -1.24 20.89
N ASP A 133 -7.93 -1.70 20.82
CA ASP A 133 -8.42 -2.39 19.63
C ASP A 133 -8.77 -1.40 18.49
N LEU A 134 -8.69 -1.88 17.25
CA LEU A 134 -8.99 -1.09 16.05
C LEU A 134 -10.43 -0.54 16.04
N GLY A 135 -11.40 -1.29 16.57
CA GLY A 135 -12.79 -0.85 16.63
C GLY A 135 -12.96 0.38 17.52
N SER A 136 -12.31 0.37 18.69
CA SER A 136 -12.24 1.52 19.60
C SER A 136 -11.49 2.69 18.99
N TYR A 137 -10.40 2.45 18.26
CA TYR A 137 -9.68 3.50 17.53
C TYR A 137 -10.57 4.21 16.50
N LEU A 138 -11.30 3.46 15.68
CA LEU A 138 -12.18 4.02 14.64
C LEU A 138 -13.40 4.74 15.22
N ARG A 139 -13.96 4.23 16.32
CA ARG A 139 -15.10 4.86 17.00
C ARG A 139 -14.74 6.23 17.59
N ASP A 140 -13.53 6.37 18.10
CA ASP A 140 -13.02 7.59 18.75
C ASP A 140 -11.88 8.25 17.95
N PHE A 141 -11.94 8.11 16.62
CA PHE A 141 -10.84 8.51 15.73
C PHE A 141 -10.42 9.98 15.88
N ALA A 142 -11.38 10.87 16.16
CA ALA A 142 -11.11 12.29 16.35
C ALA A 142 -10.14 12.56 17.53
N SER A 143 -10.24 11.78 18.60
CA SER A 143 -9.38 11.89 19.80
C SER A 143 -7.95 11.43 19.56
N TYR A 144 -7.69 10.74 18.44
CA TYR A 144 -6.37 10.25 18.07
C TYR A 144 -5.70 11.07 16.94
N GLN A 145 -6.28 12.22 16.58
CA GLN A 145 -5.63 13.19 15.69
C GLN A 145 -4.83 14.20 16.52
N THR A 146 -3.61 14.54 16.08
CA THR A 146 -2.81 15.61 16.72
C THR A 146 -3.56 16.94 16.75
N ARG A 147 -4.25 17.24 15.65
CA ARG A 147 -5.20 18.34 15.50
C ARG A 147 -6.21 17.97 14.42
N PRO A 148 -7.42 18.53 14.43
CA PRO A 148 -8.35 18.36 13.33
C PRO A 148 -7.71 18.84 12.02
N THR A 149 -7.52 17.91 11.10
CA THR A 149 -6.98 18.19 9.75
C THR A 149 -8.05 18.07 8.66
N GLY A 150 -9.30 17.84 9.05
CA GLY A 150 -10.44 17.66 8.17
C GLY A 150 -11.70 17.38 8.99
N ARG A 151 -12.76 16.88 8.34
CA ARG A 151 -14.04 16.58 8.99
C ARG A 151 -14.44 15.13 8.74
N ILE A 152 -15.14 14.54 9.69
CA ILE A 152 -15.69 13.19 9.59
C ILE A 152 -17.21 13.32 9.60
N ARG A 153 -17.87 12.74 8.61
CA ARG A 153 -19.33 12.64 8.55
C ARG A 153 -19.74 11.25 8.98
N GLY A 154 -20.52 11.17 10.05
CA GLY A 154 -20.93 9.89 10.63
C GLY A 154 -19.80 9.18 11.37
N SER A 155 -19.82 7.84 11.33
CA SER A 155 -18.86 6.96 12.00
C SER A 155 -17.93 6.30 10.97
N LEU A 156 -16.68 6.05 11.35
CA LEU A 156 -15.73 5.26 10.54
C LEU A 156 -15.90 3.74 10.70
N ILE A 157 -16.83 3.32 11.56
CA ILE A 157 -17.15 1.92 11.84
C ILE A 157 -18.66 1.71 11.87
N ALA A 158 -19.12 0.59 11.34
CA ALA A 158 -20.52 0.17 11.37
C ALA A 158 -20.68 -1.29 11.83
N GLU A 159 -21.94 -1.73 11.99
CA GLU A 159 -22.27 -3.07 12.46
C GLU A 159 -21.70 -4.20 11.58
N ARG A 160 -21.49 -3.96 10.28
CA ARG A 160 -20.90 -4.94 9.37
C ARG A 160 -19.41 -5.20 9.63
N ASP A 161 -18.70 -4.24 10.23
CA ASP A 161 -17.25 -4.28 10.40
C ASP A 161 -16.83 -5.15 11.63
N ARG A 162 -17.59 -6.23 11.92
CA ARG A 162 -17.23 -7.22 12.95
C ARG A 162 -15.93 -7.95 12.61
N SER A 163 -15.69 -8.14 11.31
CA SER A 163 -14.47 -8.74 10.77
C SER A 163 -13.80 -7.79 9.79
N VAL A 164 -12.48 -7.85 9.74
CA VAL A 164 -11.60 -7.12 8.82
C VAL A 164 -11.07 -8.09 7.78
N LEU A 165 -11.07 -7.65 6.52
CA LEU A 165 -10.47 -8.39 5.41
C LEU A 165 -8.95 -8.30 5.52
N ALA A 166 -8.30 -9.39 5.86
CA ALA A 166 -6.87 -9.41 6.12
C ALA A 166 -6.07 -10.17 5.05
N SER A 167 -4.86 -9.70 4.81
CA SER A 167 -3.82 -10.37 4.02
C SER A 167 -2.47 -10.21 4.72
N ALA A 168 -1.51 -11.07 4.40
CA ALA A 168 -0.16 -10.96 4.92
C ALA A 168 0.87 -11.01 3.80
N GLN A 169 1.94 -10.23 3.97
CA GLN A 169 3.04 -10.14 3.03
C GLN A 169 4.37 -9.89 3.76
N ALA A 170 5.48 -10.24 3.12
CA ALA A 170 6.81 -9.98 3.63
C ALA A 170 7.59 -9.11 2.65
N CYS A 171 8.28 -8.08 3.15
CA CYS A 171 8.97 -7.08 2.36
C CYS A 171 10.47 -7.17 2.63
N PHE A 172 11.32 -7.26 1.59
CA PHE A 172 12.77 -7.22 1.79
C PHE A 172 13.29 -5.78 1.71
N LEU A 173 14.19 -5.43 2.63
CA LEU A 173 14.89 -4.16 2.67
C LEU A 173 16.40 -4.38 2.52
N PRO A 174 17.09 -3.58 1.69
CA PRO A 174 18.52 -3.68 1.44
C PRO A 174 19.26 -3.04 2.63
N ILE A 175 19.61 -3.83 3.64
CA ILE A 175 20.27 -3.36 4.86
C ILE A 175 21.52 -4.21 5.08
N ALA A 176 22.69 -3.61 4.86
CA ALA A 176 23.97 -4.22 5.22
C ALA A 176 24.14 -4.31 6.76
N ARG A 177 25.07 -5.14 7.23
CA ARG A 177 25.40 -5.18 8.67
C ARG A 177 25.88 -3.80 9.15
N GLY A 178 25.30 -3.31 10.24
CA GLY A 178 25.52 -1.96 10.77
C GLY A 178 24.88 -0.85 9.94
N GLY A 179 24.10 -1.19 8.91
CA GLY A 179 23.44 -0.24 8.01
C GLY A 179 21.99 0.06 8.39
N GLU A 180 21.37 0.94 7.61
CA GLU A 180 19.97 1.33 7.76
C GLU A 180 19.33 1.67 6.41
N ALA A 181 18.02 1.45 6.30
CA ALA A 181 17.24 1.88 5.14
C ALA A 181 16.11 2.81 5.56
N THR A 182 16.00 3.97 4.90
CA THR A 182 14.82 4.85 4.99
C THR A 182 13.85 4.50 3.87
N PHE A 183 12.59 4.23 4.22
CA PHE A 183 11.61 3.71 3.28
C PHE A 183 10.18 4.19 3.63
N ALA A 184 9.24 3.96 2.72
CA ALA A 184 7.81 4.19 2.97
C ALA A 184 6.96 3.15 2.23
N PRO A 185 5.86 2.66 2.84
CA PRO A 185 4.75 2.10 2.06
C PRO A 185 4.17 3.19 1.16
N VAL A 186 3.83 2.82 -0.07
CA VAL A 186 3.25 3.71 -1.08
C VAL A 186 1.95 3.10 -1.54
N LEU A 187 0.86 3.84 -1.34
CA LEU A 187 -0.47 3.41 -1.71
C LEU A 187 -1.01 4.31 -2.82
N PHE A 188 -1.53 3.71 -3.88
CA PHE A 188 -2.28 4.40 -4.93
C PHE A 188 -3.67 3.80 -5.00
N ASN A 189 -4.70 4.64 -4.96
CA ASN A 189 -6.06 4.18 -5.13
C ASN A 189 -6.69 4.82 -6.37
N TYR A 190 -7.24 3.98 -7.25
CA TYR A 190 -7.70 4.41 -8.58
C TYR A 190 -8.92 5.35 -8.56
N GLN A 191 -9.64 5.44 -7.44
CA GLN A 191 -10.78 6.34 -7.27
C GLN A 191 -10.44 7.60 -6.48
N SER A 192 -9.25 7.66 -5.89
CA SER A 192 -8.81 8.76 -5.06
C SER A 192 -8.28 9.91 -5.90
N ARG A 193 -8.67 11.13 -5.54
CA ARG A 193 -8.22 12.37 -6.18
C ARG A 193 -8.16 13.51 -5.15
N PRO A 194 -7.44 14.62 -5.44
CA PRO A 194 -7.40 15.77 -4.55
C PRO A 194 -8.81 16.25 -4.15
N GLY A 195 -9.03 16.43 -2.84
CA GLY A 195 -10.32 16.83 -2.27
C GLY A 195 -11.42 15.76 -2.24
N SER A 196 -11.18 14.58 -2.80
CA SER A 196 -12.16 13.49 -2.89
C SER A 196 -11.45 12.13 -2.74
N PRO A 197 -10.90 11.83 -1.54
CA PRO A 197 -10.22 10.57 -1.27
C PRO A 197 -11.21 9.41 -1.20
N ALA A 198 -10.85 8.25 -1.76
CA ALA A 198 -11.65 7.03 -1.67
C ALA A 198 -11.20 6.10 -0.53
N VAL A 199 -10.06 6.41 0.10
CA VAL A 199 -9.47 5.61 1.17
C VAL A 199 -8.86 6.53 2.22
N LEU A 200 -9.15 6.24 3.48
CA LEU A 200 -8.34 6.65 4.63
C LEU A 200 -7.39 5.50 4.94
N ALA A 201 -6.08 5.74 4.83
CA ALA A 201 -5.04 4.78 5.17
C ALA A 201 -4.57 4.99 6.60
N ILE A 202 -4.53 3.92 7.39
CA ILE A 202 -4.04 3.89 8.76
C ILE A 202 -2.80 2.98 8.80
N MET A 203 -1.65 3.54 9.14
CA MET A 203 -0.40 2.82 9.31
C MET A 203 -0.13 2.62 10.81
N VAL A 204 -0.03 1.35 11.22
CA VAL A 204 0.31 0.95 12.60
C VAL A 204 1.73 0.44 12.62
N THR A 205 2.55 1.01 13.48
CA THR A 205 3.98 0.70 13.64
C THR A 205 4.28 0.43 15.12
N PRO A 206 5.48 -0.10 15.46
CA PRO A 206 5.89 -0.23 16.86
C PRO A 206 5.89 1.09 17.64
N GLU A 207 5.99 2.23 16.95
CA GLU A 207 6.05 3.57 17.56
C GLU A 207 4.69 4.27 17.62
N GLY A 208 3.61 3.65 17.13
CA GLY A 208 2.28 4.25 17.15
C GLY A 208 1.49 4.11 15.85
N THR A 209 0.36 4.81 15.79
CA THR A 209 -0.62 4.73 14.70
C THR A 209 -0.79 6.08 14.02
N SER A 210 -0.84 6.07 12.69
CA SER A 210 -0.86 7.27 11.86
C SER A 210 -1.92 7.13 10.78
N ALA A 211 -2.78 8.13 10.58
CA ALA A 211 -3.90 8.05 9.66
C ALA A 211 -3.93 9.21 8.67
N GLN A 212 -3.90 8.91 7.37
CA GLN A 212 -3.88 9.90 6.29
C GLN A 212 -4.83 9.51 5.15
N VAL A 213 -5.47 10.50 4.53
CA VAL A 213 -6.28 10.26 3.32
C VAL A 213 -5.38 10.05 2.11
N ILE A 214 -5.83 9.22 1.17
CA ILE A 214 -5.17 9.07 -0.13
C ILE A 214 -5.82 10.05 -1.11
N THR A 215 -5.05 11.03 -1.56
CA THR A 215 -5.48 12.02 -2.55
C THR A 215 -4.75 11.87 -3.88
N ASN A 216 -3.76 10.98 -3.95
CA ASN A 216 -2.83 10.85 -5.09
C ASN A 216 -2.19 12.19 -5.48
N SER A 217 -2.02 13.10 -4.51
CA SER A 217 -1.43 14.41 -4.75
C SER A 217 0.09 14.34 -4.82
N SER A 218 0.69 15.31 -5.52
CA SER A 218 2.15 15.40 -5.66
C SER A 218 2.87 15.69 -4.34
N ALA A 219 2.19 16.27 -3.35
CA ALA A 219 2.76 16.67 -2.05
C ALA A 219 3.30 15.48 -1.22
N ALA A 220 2.82 14.28 -1.51
CA ALA A 220 3.27 13.04 -0.90
C ALA A 220 3.66 12.00 -1.97
N SER A 221 4.04 12.47 -3.16
CA SER A 221 4.41 11.61 -4.29
C SER A 221 5.57 10.68 -3.94
N ALA A 222 5.52 9.49 -4.54
CA ALA A 222 6.52 8.45 -4.51
C ALA A 222 7.63 8.62 -5.58
N GLY A 223 7.54 9.65 -6.42
CA GLY A 223 8.56 10.02 -7.40
C GLY A 223 8.62 9.14 -8.65
N VAL A 224 8.64 7.81 -8.52
CA VAL A 224 8.89 6.85 -9.64
C VAL A 224 7.65 6.06 -10.05
N TRP A 225 6.64 5.99 -9.17
CA TRP A 225 5.39 5.27 -9.42
C TRP A 225 4.20 6.14 -9.01
N HIS A 226 3.06 5.97 -9.68
CA HIS A 226 1.81 6.56 -9.22
C HIS A 226 1.55 6.12 -7.78
N GLY A 227 1.37 7.06 -6.84
CA GLY A 227 1.16 6.69 -5.46
C GLY A 227 1.50 7.76 -4.46
N GLN A 228 0.97 7.56 -3.25
CA GLN A 228 1.17 8.42 -2.11
C GLN A 228 1.96 7.68 -1.03
N ARG A 229 3.07 8.26 -0.58
CA ARG A 229 3.84 7.75 0.57
C ARG A 229 2.99 7.82 1.84
N LEU A 230 3.01 6.75 2.62
CA LEU A 230 2.45 6.70 3.96
C LEU A 230 3.50 7.12 4.97
N PHE A 231 3.13 8.01 5.89
CA PHE A 231 4.03 8.58 6.88
C PHE A 231 3.65 8.18 8.29
N HIS A 232 4.65 8.09 9.16
CA HIS A 232 4.46 8.03 10.60
C HIS A 232 4.21 9.44 11.15
N ASN A 233 3.20 9.59 12.00
CA ASN A 233 2.88 10.82 12.71
C ASN A 233 3.65 10.87 14.03
N ARG A 234 4.67 11.73 14.08
CA ARG A 234 5.46 12.03 15.26
C ARG A 234 4.96 13.35 15.87
N SER A 235 3.84 13.28 16.58
CA SER A 235 3.24 14.41 17.29
C SER A 235 2.98 15.66 16.43
N GLY A 236 2.47 15.47 15.22
CA GLY A 236 2.14 16.56 14.29
C GLY A 236 3.15 16.77 13.18
N GLU A 237 4.26 16.03 13.20
CA GLU A 237 5.27 15.98 12.16
C GLU A 237 5.21 14.65 11.42
N ARG A 238 5.29 14.68 10.08
CA ARG A 238 5.35 13.47 9.26
C ARG A 238 6.79 13.01 9.12
N ALA A 239 7.00 11.69 9.22
CA ALA A 239 8.30 11.06 9.00
C ALA A 239 8.13 9.80 8.13
N PRO A 240 9.07 9.47 7.24
CA PRO A 240 9.13 8.16 6.61
C PRO A 240 9.47 7.11 7.68
N LEU A 241 9.53 5.84 7.28
CA LEU A 241 10.02 4.77 8.13
C LEU A 241 11.53 4.60 7.97
N ARG A 242 12.18 4.09 9.01
CA ARG A 242 13.58 3.69 9.04
C ARG A 242 13.65 2.26 9.55
N ALA A 243 14.50 1.44 8.94
CA ALA A 243 14.74 0.08 9.37
C ALA A 243 16.23 -0.19 9.60
N THR A 244 16.51 -1.01 10.60
CA THR A 244 17.82 -1.58 10.92
C THR A 244 17.70 -3.10 11.08
N ARG A 245 18.81 -3.83 11.07
CA ARG A 245 18.79 -5.28 11.39
C ARG A 245 18.47 -5.48 12.87
N LEU A 246 17.74 -6.54 13.18
CA LEU A 246 17.51 -6.92 14.57
C LEU A 246 18.84 -7.17 15.31
N SER A 247 19.80 -7.86 14.66
CA SER A 247 21.13 -8.14 15.21
C SER A 247 21.91 -6.89 15.66
N ASP A 248 21.63 -5.74 15.05
CA ASP A 248 22.38 -4.50 15.26
C ASP A 248 21.77 -3.66 16.39
N THR A 249 20.64 -4.09 16.95
CA THR A 249 19.97 -3.40 18.06
C THR A 249 20.42 -3.94 19.41
N ALA A 250 20.37 -3.07 20.44
CA ALA A 250 20.59 -3.48 21.83
C ALA A 250 19.59 -4.56 22.31
N LEU A 251 18.49 -4.77 21.58
CA LEU A 251 17.48 -5.80 21.82
C LEU A 251 17.96 -7.22 21.44
N ALA A 252 19.07 -7.34 20.70
CA ALA A 252 19.70 -8.62 20.35
C ALA A 252 20.67 -9.14 21.41
N GLN A 253 20.98 -8.37 22.47
CA GLN A 253 21.89 -8.82 23.52
C GLN A 253 21.16 -9.77 24.50
N PRO A 254 21.71 -10.95 24.81
CA PRO A 254 21.19 -11.77 25.90
C PRO A 254 21.29 -10.99 27.21
N ALA A 255 20.27 -11.12 28.06
CA ALA A 255 20.22 -10.45 29.36
C ALA A 255 21.53 -10.68 30.13
N VAL A 256 22.35 -9.64 30.24
CA VAL A 256 23.49 -9.64 31.13
C VAL A 256 22.93 -9.49 32.54
N ASP A 257 23.34 -10.42 33.42
CA ASP A 257 23.03 -10.47 34.85
C ASP A 257 21.60 -10.80 35.26
N GLY A 258 21.15 -12.04 35.01
CA GLY A 258 20.37 -12.89 35.94
C GLY A 258 19.18 -12.33 36.74
N LYS A 259 18.69 -11.13 36.44
CA LYS A 259 17.57 -10.47 37.11
C LYS A 259 16.38 -10.50 36.16
N PRO A 260 15.22 -11.03 36.59
CA PRO A 260 14.03 -10.98 35.75
C PRO A 260 13.64 -9.52 35.56
N ALA A 261 13.73 -9.04 34.31
CA ALA A 261 13.19 -7.75 33.94
C ALA A 261 11.69 -7.75 34.27
N ALA A 262 11.27 -6.70 34.98
CA ALA A 262 9.92 -6.50 35.44
C ALA A 262 8.89 -6.63 34.31
N THR A 263 7.70 -7.08 34.68
CA THR A 263 6.50 -7.31 33.87
C THR A 263 6.12 -6.12 32.98
N ALA A 264 6.72 -6.08 31.79
CA ALA A 264 6.16 -5.54 30.57
C ALA A 264 6.60 -6.51 29.46
N SER A 265 5.66 -7.08 28.71
CA SER A 265 5.99 -8.04 27.65
C SER A 265 6.93 -7.38 26.65
N ALA A 266 8.22 -7.76 26.66
CA ALA A 266 9.17 -7.31 25.65
C ALA A 266 8.58 -7.61 24.26
N PRO A 267 8.59 -6.63 23.33
CA PRO A 267 8.02 -6.86 22.00
C PRO A 267 8.78 -8.00 21.31
N SER A 268 8.04 -9.01 20.84
CA SER A 268 8.62 -10.09 20.04
C SER A 268 9.32 -9.52 18.79
N ALA A 269 10.30 -10.23 18.24
CA ALA A 269 10.96 -9.86 16.98
C ALA A 269 9.96 -9.61 15.84
N ASP A 270 8.85 -10.36 15.79
CA ASP A 270 7.74 -10.13 14.85
C ASP A 270 7.06 -8.77 15.11
N GLY A 271 6.84 -8.41 16.38
CA GLY A 271 6.22 -7.13 16.75
C GLY A 271 7.07 -5.90 16.41
N LEU A 272 8.40 -6.02 16.37
CA LEU A 272 9.32 -4.93 15.98
C LEU A 272 9.52 -4.80 14.47
N SER A 273 9.22 -5.87 13.72
CA SER A 273 9.37 -5.96 12.27
C SER A 273 8.04 -5.83 11.52
N MET A 274 6.93 -5.64 12.24
CA MET A 274 5.59 -5.63 11.67
C MET A 274 5.04 -4.21 11.52
N VAL A 275 4.51 -3.92 10.34
CA VAL A 275 3.66 -2.75 10.09
C VAL A 275 2.30 -3.25 9.60
N LEU A 276 1.22 -2.64 10.07
CA LEU A 276 -0.12 -2.85 9.51
C LEU A 276 -0.48 -1.67 8.64
N VAL A 277 -0.89 -1.92 7.40
CA VAL A 277 -1.52 -0.91 6.53
C VAL A 277 -3.00 -1.24 6.45
N ILE A 278 -3.84 -0.38 7.02
CA ILE A 278 -5.29 -0.57 7.09
C ILE A 278 -5.96 0.47 6.19
N GLN A 279 -6.78 0.00 5.26
CA GLN A 279 -7.57 0.84 4.37
C GLN A 279 -9.02 0.89 4.86
N ILE A 280 -9.51 2.11 5.08
CA ILE A 280 -10.92 2.39 5.38
C ILE A 280 -11.53 3.00 4.11
N PRO A 281 -12.38 2.26 3.38
CA PRO A 281 -13.03 2.79 2.17
C PRO A 281 -13.96 3.95 2.49
N LEU A 282 -13.87 5.00 1.68
CA LEU A 282 -14.60 6.25 1.81
C LEU A 282 -15.54 6.48 0.63
N VAL A 283 -16.63 7.20 0.88
CA VAL A 283 -17.58 7.58 -0.17
C VAL A 283 -16.92 8.60 -1.09
N VAL A 284 -16.88 8.27 -2.38
CA VAL A 284 -16.44 9.18 -3.43
C VAL A 284 -17.69 9.74 -4.12
N PRO A 285 -17.84 11.06 -4.26
CA PRO A 285 -18.88 11.64 -5.11
C PRO A 285 -18.72 11.15 -6.55
N GLU A 286 -19.82 10.75 -7.20
CA GLU A 286 -19.85 10.18 -8.54
C GLU A 286 -18.91 10.95 -9.51
N PRO A 287 -17.98 10.26 -10.18
CA PRO A 287 -17.10 10.90 -11.14
C PRO A 287 -17.87 11.28 -12.41
N VAL A 288 -17.80 12.55 -12.80
CA VAL A 288 -17.99 12.93 -14.21
C VAL A 288 -16.78 12.38 -14.97
N TYR A 289 -16.98 11.32 -15.75
CA TYR A 289 -15.92 10.70 -16.55
C TYR A 289 -15.36 11.74 -17.54
N ARG A 290 -14.07 12.09 -17.40
CA ARG A 290 -13.26 12.58 -18.52
C ARG A 290 -12.24 11.50 -18.83
N ALA A 291 -12.22 11.07 -20.09
CA ALA A 291 -11.30 10.07 -20.58
C ALA A 291 -9.85 10.53 -20.32
N VAL A 292 -9.06 9.67 -19.67
CA VAL A 292 -7.62 9.82 -19.59
C VAL A 292 -7.03 8.57 -20.23
N GLU A 293 -6.27 8.75 -21.31
CA GLU A 293 -5.57 7.66 -21.98
C GLU A 293 -4.49 7.10 -21.05
N SER A 294 -4.51 5.78 -20.87
CA SER A 294 -3.51 5.05 -20.11
C SER A 294 -2.37 4.64 -21.05
N THR A 295 -1.16 5.11 -20.79
CA THR A 295 0.07 4.53 -21.35
C THR A 295 0.77 3.75 -20.24
N MET A 296 0.58 2.43 -20.20
CA MET A 296 1.43 1.54 -19.41
C MET A 296 2.70 1.23 -20.20
N ALA A 297 3.85 1.64 -19.66
CA ALA A 297 5.16 1.22 -20.12
C ALA A 297 5.68 0.09 -19.19
N CYS A 298 6.20 -0.96 -19.80
CA CYS A 298 6.84 -2.10 -19.15
C CYS A 298 8.35 -1.99 -19.36
N ASP A 299 9.12 -1.80 -18.28
CA ASP A 299 10.59 -1.76 -18.35
C ASP A 299 11.22 -3.09 -17.95
N ALA A 300 12.25 -3.46 -18.71
CA ALA A 300 13.02 -4.70 -18.61
C ALA A 300 14.15 -4.60 -17.57
N ALA A 301 14.44 -5.71 -16.89
CA ALA A 301 15.47 -5.80 -15.85
C ALA A 301 16.91 -5.90 -16.40
N ALA A 302 17.87 -5.32 -15.66
CA ALA A 302 19.31 -5.39 -15.90
C ALA A 302 19.99 -6.52 -15.10
N PRO A 303 21.17 -7.05 -15.51
CA PRO A 303 21.80 -8.21 -14.89
C PRO A 303 22.51 -7.89 -13.56
N ALA A 304 22.43 -8.80 -12.60
CA ALA A 304 23.05 -8.70 -11.27
C ALA A 304 24.43 -9.38 -11.21
N ALA A 305 25.39 -8.75 -10.52
CA ALA A 305 26.69 -9.32 -10.21
C ALA A 305 26.69 -10.06 -8.85
N ALA A 306 27.47 -11.13 -8.75
CA ALA A 306 27.50 -12.01 -7.57
C ALA A 306 28.42 -11.49 -6.46
N CYS A 307 27.92 -11.45 -5.22
CA CYS A 307 28.70 -11.25 -4.01
C CYS A 307 28.58 -12.48 -3.07
N LYS A 308 29.65 -12.79 -2.33
CA LYS A 308 29.76 -13.98 -1.45
C LYS A 308 29.19 -13.73 -0.04
N GLU A 309 28.40 -14.71 0.41
CA GLU A 309 27.87 -15.11 1.74
C GLU A 309 27.74 -14.11 2.92
N ALA A 310 26.48 -13.78 3.28
CA ALA A 310 25.81 -13.86 4.60
C ALA A 310 24.27 -13.65 4.42
N GLY A 311 23.38 -14.01 5.37
CA GLY A 311 21.92 -14.26 5.16
C GLY A 311 20.91 -13.14 5.54
N SER A 312 19.61 -13.38 5.31
CA SER A 312 18.51 -12.45 5.64
C SER A 312 17.94 -12.64 7.06
N GLU A 313 17.40 -11.59 7.67
CA GLU A 313 16.81 -11.62 9.04
C GLU A 313 15.64 -10.63 9.20
N SER A 314 15.00 -10.60 10.37
CA SER A 314 13.95 -9.59 10.67
C SER A 314 14.54 -8.18 10.85
N ALA A 315 13.86 -7.17 10.30
CA ALA A 315 14.22 -5.78 10.49
C ALA A 315 13.53 -5.18 11.73
N VAL A 316 14.13 -4.19 12.37
CA VAL A 316 13.46 -3.35 13.38
C VAL A 316 13.01 -2.06 12.71
N VAL A 317 11.69 -1.80 12.70
CA VAL A 317 11.08 -0.65 12.04
C VAL A 317 10.78 0.47 13.04
N GLN A 318 11.21 1.69 12.70
CA GLN A 318 11.09 2.91 13.48
C GLN A 318 10.69 4.09 12.59
N SER A 319 10.34 5.23 13.18
CA SER A 319 10.23 6.48 12.43
C SER A 319 11.60 7.02 12.02
N GLY A 320 11.66 7.58 10.81
CA GLY A 320 12.83 8.24 10.25
C GLY A 320 12.90 9.74 10.59
N PRO A 321 13.75 10.50 9.88
CA PRO A 321 13.84 11.95 10.02
C PRO A 321 12.53 12.67 9.65
N VAL A 322 12.23 13.77 10.33
CA VAL A 322 11.01 14.56 10.05
C VAL A 322 11.10 15.23 8.67
N GLU A 323 10.02 15.12 7.90
CA GLU A 323 9.85 15.70 6.55
C GLU A 323 8.94 16.95 6.51
N GLY A 324 8.38 17.35 7.65
CA GLY A 324 7.51 18.52 7.79
C GLY A 324 6.15 18.20 8.41
N PRO A 325 5.16 19.10 8.27
CA PRO A 325 3.91 19.01 9.03
C PRO A 325 3.04 17.81 8.61
N TRP A 326 2.29 17.29 9.57
CA TRP A 326 1.34 16.20 9.39
C TRP A 326 0.22 16.57 8.41
N ILE A 327 -0.04 15.68 7.45
CA ILE A 327 -1.06 15.85 6.39
C ILE A 327 -2.45 15.45 6.92
N GLY A 328 -2.55 14.28 7.57
CA GLY A 328 -3.80 13.77 8.11
C GLY A 328 -4.92 13.67 7.07
N LEU A 329 -6.03 14.37 7.32
CA LEU A 329 -7.20 14.38 6.44
C LEU A 329 -7.11 15.42 5.30
N ASP A 330 -6.03 16.21 5.23
CA ASP A 330 -5.76 17.14 4.12
C ASP A 330 -6.94 18.07 3.77
N GLY A 331 -7.61 18.60 4.79
CA GLY A 331 -8.79 19.46 4.67
C GLY A 331 -10.07 18.76 4.22
N CYS A 332 -10.02 17.46 3.90
CA CYS A 332 -11.15 16.72 3.34
C CYS A 332 -12.26 16.47 4.38
N THR A 333 -13.50 16.41 3.89
CA THR A 333 -14.61 15.81 4.64
C THR A 333 -14.77 14.37 4.18
N ILE A 334 -14.62 13.42 5.10
CA ILE A 334 -14.67 11.99 4.81
C ILE A 334 -15.92 11.34 5.36
N GLU A 335 -16.43 10.34 4.65
CA GLU A 335 -17.58 9.52 5.04
C GLU A 335 -17.26 8.06 4.72
N ARG A 336 -17.54 7.13 5.63
CA ARG A 336 -17.25 5.69 5.48
C ARG A 336 -18.17 5.05 4.43
N ASP A 337 -17.60 4.35 3.45
CA ASP A 337 -18.38 3.61 2.43
C ASP A 337 -18.68 2.15 2.82
N LEU A 338 -19.86 1.93 3.37
CA LEU A 338 -20.28 0.63 3.89
C LEU A 338 -20.45 -0.47 2.84
N ARG A 339 -20.33 -0.17 1.54
CA ARG A 339 -20.33 -1.19 0.48
C ARG A 339 -19.07 -2.06 0.51
N PHE A 340 -17.99 -1.56 1.08
CA PHE A 340 -16.67 -2.19 1.05
C PHE A 340 -16.17 -2.54 2.45
N PRO A 341 -15.53 -3.70 2.68
CA PRO A 341 -14.93 -4.06 3.97
C PRO A 341 -13.78 -3.12 4.36
N ILE A 342 -13.46 -3.08 5.65
CA ILE A 342 -12.15 -2.59 6.09
C ILE A 342 -11.11 -3.64 5.69
N ARG A 343 -9.98 -3.21 5.10
CA ARG A 343 -8.89 -4.10 4.70
C ARG A 343 -7.64 -3.84 5.54
N ALA A 344 -7.00 -4.87 6.04
CA ALA A 344 -5.74 -4.79 6.78
C ALA A 344 -4.67 -5.68 6.15
N THR A 345 -3.55 -5.07 5.78
CA THR A 345 -2.41 -5.77 5.20
C THR A 345 -1.29 -5.83 6.24
N VAL A 346 -0.95 -7.04 6.67
CA VAL A 346 0.17 -7.30 7.60
C VAL A 346 1.47 -7.36 6.81
N GLN A 347 2.42 -6.49 7.12
CA GLN A 347 3.74 -6.45 6.47
C GLN A 347 4.84 -6.85 7.44
N PHE A 348 5.57 -7.91 7.12
CA PHE A 348 6.78 -8.32 7.84
C PHE A 348 8.03 -7.83 7.10
N TYR A 349 8.84 -7.00 7.74
CA TYR A 349 10.05 -6.46 7.12
C TYR A 349 11.26 -7.36 7.38
N GLN A 350 11.94 -7.75 6.30
CA GLN A 350 13.15 -8.56 6.31
C GLN A 350 14.34 -7.70 5.88
N ALA A 351 15.36 -7.61 6.72
CA ALA A 351 16.64 -7.00 6.35
C ALA A 351 17.49 -8.02 5.57
N THR A 352 18.07 -7.59 4.45
CA THR A 352 18.98 -8.42 3.64
C THR A 352 20.13 -7.60 3.07
N ASP A 353 21.30 -8.22 2.99
CA ASP A 353 22.54 -7.71 2.39
C ASP A 353 22.88 -8.44 1.08
N ARG A 354 21.92 -9.20 0.55
CA ARG A 354 22.04 -9.98 -0.69
C ARG A 354 20.71 -10.09 -1.44
N ALA A 355 20.81 -10.39 -2.74
CA ALA A 355 19.67 -10.59 -3.63
C ALA A 355 19.33 -12.06 -3.88
N ASP A 356 20.26 -12.99 -3.65
CA ASP A 356 20.01 -14.42 -3.81
C ASP A 356 19.35 -14.99 -2.56
N LEU A 357 18.22 -15.68 -2.68
CA LEU A 357 17.51 -16.21 -1.52
C LEU A 357 17.96 -17.64 -1.18
N ALA A 358 18.24 -17.91 0.10
CA ALA A 358 18.43 -19.27 0.58
C ALA A 358 17.08 -19.96 0.83
N SER A 359 17.05 -21.29 0.79
CA SER A 359 15.82 -22.07 1.05
C SER A 359 15.23 -21.81 2.45
N ASP A 360 16.10 -21.55 3.43
CA ASP A 360 15.68 -21.24 4.80
C ASP A 360 15.02 -19.85 4.90
N ASP A 361 15.51 -18.86 4.14
CA ASP A 361 14.90 -17.53 4.06
C ASP A 361 13.46 -17.64 3.53
N VAL A 362 13.29 -18.43 2.46
CA VAL A 362 11.99 -18.69 1.83
C VAL A 362 11.04 -19.39 2.81
N ALA A 363 11.52 -20.42 3.51
CA ALA A 363 10.72 -21.15 4.49
C ALA A 363 10.27 -20.25 5.66
N ARG A 364 11.19 -19.40 6.16
CA ARG A 364 10.89 -18.45 7.26
C ARG A 364 9.84 -17.42 6.84
N VAL A 365 10.00 -16.82 5.65
CA VAL A 365 9.04 -15.85 5.10
C VAL A 365 7.68 -16.49 4.87
N ALA A 366 7.64 -17.66 4.23
CA ALA A 366 6.38 -18.38 4.00
C ALA A 366 5.67 -18.72 5.30
N GLY A 367 6.41 -19.19 6.32
CA GLY A 367 5.87 -19.45 7.65
C GLY A 367 5.33 -18.20 8.34
N ALA A 368 5.97 -17.03 8.19
CA ALA A 368 5.48 -15.77 8.75
C ALA A 368 4.13 -15.37 8.14
N ILE A 369 4.00 -15.48 6.82
CA ILE A 369 2.75 -15.20 6.09
C ILE A 369 1.66 -16.19 6.54
N GLU A 370 1.95 -17.50 6.51
CA GLU A 370 0.97 -18.54 6.82
C GLU A 370 0.38 -18.44 8.24
N ARG A 371 1.19 -18.03 9.22
CA ARG A 371 0.75 -17.85 10.62
C ARG A 371 -0.43 -16.89 10.77
N ILE A 372 -0.58 -15.89 9.89
CA ILE A 372 -1.72 -14.96 9.93
C ILE A 372 -3.01 -15.68 9.52
N TYR A 373 -2.94 -16.55 8.52
CA TYR A 373 -4.10 -17.28 8.01
C TYR A 373 -4.55 -18.38 8.98
N LEU A 374 -3.63 -18.99 9.73
CA LEU A 374 -3.96 -20.02 10.75
C LEU A 374 -4.79 -19.48 11.94
N LYS A 375 -4.80 -18.17 12.15
CA LYS A 375 -5.50 -17.51 13.27
C LYS A 375 -6.81 -16.83 12.86
N ALA A 376 -7.20 -16.96 11.59
CA ALA A 376 -8.38 -16.33 11.04
C ALA A 376 -9.60 -17.24 11.14
N ASP A 377 -10.79 -16.63 11.13
CA ASP A 377 -12.05 -17.37 11.25
C ASP A 377 -12.44 -18.00 9.90
N THR A 378 -12.03 -17.38 8.80
CA THR A 378 -12.26 -17.89 7.44
C THR A 378 -11.10 -17.49 6.54
N VAL A 379 -10.74 -18.35 5.59
CA VAL A 379 -9.65 -18.14 4.62
C VAL A 379 -10.16 -18.52 3.24
N GLY A 380 -9.87 -17.69 2.24
CA GLY A 380 -10.26 -17.96 0.85
C GLY A 380 -10.03 -16.74 -0.05
N SER A 381 -10.53 -16.80 -1.27
CA SER A 381 -10.54 -15.69 -2.21
C SER A 381 -11.92 -15.07 -2.32
N LEU A 382 -12.00 -13.75 -2.15
CA LEU A 382 -13.20 -13.00 -2.54
C LEU A 382 -13.26 -12.74 -4.06
N VAL A 383 -12.30 -13.19 -4.85
CA VAL A 383 -12.25 -12.95 -6.30
C VAL A 383 -12.61 -14.20 -7.08
N VAL A 384 -12.00 -15.34 -6.75
CA VAL A 384 -12.12 -16.58 -7.56
C VAL A 384 -13.06 -17.63 -6.97
N ASP A 385 -13.45 -17.54 -5.70
CA ASP A 385 -14.31 -18.56 -5.06
C ASP A 385 -15.81 -18.31 -5.27
N GLY A 386 -16.19 -17.43 -6.21
CA GLY A 386 -17.59 -17.05 -6.43
C GLY A 386 -18.18 -16.28 -5.25
N ALA A 387 -19.48 -16.41 -5.00
CA ALA A 387 -20.13 -15.79 -3.85
C ALA A 387 -19.84 -16.62 -2.59
N THR A 388 -19.15 -16.01 -1.62
CA THR A 388 -18.63 -16.72 -0.45
C THR A 388 -19.52 -16.58 0.78
N GLY A 389 -20.35 -15.53 0.84
CA GLY A 389 -21.14 -15.20 2.02
C GLY A 389 -20.30 -14.72 3.22
N ARG A 390 -19.00 -14.48 3.00
CA ARG A 390 -18.08 -13.98 4.02
C ARG A 390 -18.52 -12.58 4.48
N PRO A 391 -18.38 -12.23 5.77
CA PRO A 391 -18.78 -10.93 6.30
C PRO A 391 -18.03 -9.76 5.63
N THR A 392 -16.86 -10.03 5.06
CA THR A 392 -16.01 -9.05 4.38
C THR A 392 -16.27 -8.96 2.88
N GLU A 393 -17.23 -9.71 2.33
CA GLU A 393 -17.62 -9.60 0.93
C GLU A 393 -18.24 -8.22 0.66
N HIS A 394 -17.84 -7.58 -0.45
CA HIS A 394 -18.36 -6.26 -0.79
C HIS A 394 -19.77 -6.37 -1.39
N THR A 395 -20.57 -5.33 -1.21
CA THR A 395 -21.95 -5.25 -1.74
C THR A 395 -22.09 -4.22 -2.84
N ALA A 396 -20.98 -3.64 -3.31
CA ALA A 396 -21.01 -2.75 -4.45
C ALA A 396 -21.62 -3.44 -5.68
N PRO A 397 -22.42 -2.71 -6.49
CA PRO A 397 -22.98 -3.26 -7.71
C PRO A 397 -21.89 -3.88 -8.59
N ALA A 398 -22.19 -5.03 -9.19
CA ALA A 398 -21.32 -5.60 -10.20
C ALA A 398 -21.05 -4.54 -11.27
N ILE A 399 -19.79 -4.41 -11.70
CA ILE A 399 -19.50 -3.40 -12.70
C ILE A 399 -20.24 -3.76 -13.99
N THR A 400 -21.03 -2.81 -14.50
CA THR A 400 -21.74 -2.98 -15.77
C THR A 400 -20.72 -3.18 -16.89
N TRP A 401 -20.83 -4.30 -17.60
CA TRP A 401 -20.07 -4.56 -18.81
C TRP A 401 -20.84 -3.96 -20.02
N PRO A 402 -20.19 -3.31 -20.99
CA PRO A 402 -18.75 -3.05 -21.07
C PRO A 402 -18.33 -1.94 -20.12
N GLN A 403 -17.08 -2.02 -19.67
CA GLN A 403 -16.44 -0.90 -19.01
C GLN A 403 -16.36 0.30 -19.97
N PRO A 404 -16.34 1.56 -19.50
CA PRO A 404 -16.32 2.74 -20.36
C PRO A 404 -15.23 2.72 -21.44
N TRP A 405 -14.07 2.13 -21.16
CA TRP A 405 -12.96 1.99 -22.12
C TRP A 405 -13.15 0.84 -23.14
N TRP A 406 -14.05 -0.10 -22.88
CA TRP A 406 -14.50 -1.13 -23.83
C TRP A 406 -15.75 -0.72 -24.61
N GLN A 407 -16.47 0.30 -24.15
CA GLN A 407 -17.73 0.75 -24.73
C GLN A 407 -17.58 1.06 -26.23
N GLY A 408 -16.56 1.81 -26.62
CA GLY A 408 -16.32 2.12 -28.03
C GLY A 408 -16.02 0.89 -28.91
N VAL A 409 -15.35 -0.13 -28.37
CA VAL A 409 -15.12 -1.39 -29.10
C VAL A 409 -16.43 -2.14 -29.31
N CYS A 410 -17.28 -2.19 -28.28
CA CYS A 410 -18.57 -2.89 -28.31
C CYS A 410 -19.57 -2.18 -29.23
N GLU A 411 -19.66 -0.86 -29.14
CA GLU A 411 -20.48 -0.02 -30.03
C GLU A 411 -19.98 -0.08 -31.48
N GLY A 412 -18.66 -0.10 -31.67
CA GLY A 412 -18.03 -0.32 -32.99
C GLY A 412 -18.38 -1.68 -33.60
N TYR A 413 -18.34 -2.75 -32.78
CA TYR A 413 -18.78 -4.08 -33.23
C TYR A 413 -20.27 -4.06 -33.62
N ALA A 414 -21.13 -3.52 -32.76
CA ALA A 414 -22.57 -3.53 -32.99
C ALA A 414 -22.95 -2.73 -34.23
N SER A 415 -22.33 -1.57 -34.45
CA SER A 415 -22.55 -0.75 -35.65
C SER A 415 -22.04 -1.42 -36.93
N THR A 416 -20.91 -2.13 -36.88
CA THR A 416 -20.32 -2.77 -38.07
C THR A 416 -20.99 -4.10 -38.44
N SER A 417 -21.39 -4.89 -37.44
CA SER A 417 -21.97 -6.22 -37.64
C SER A 417 -23.50 -6.23 -37.72
N GLY A 418 -24.16 -5.20 -37.18
CA GLY A 418 -25.61 -5.16 -36.98
C GLY A 418 -26.12 -6.04 -35.84
N GLU A 419 -25.23 -6.73 -35.11
CA GLU A 419 -25.58 -7.61 -33.99
C GLU A 419 -25.29 -6.92 -32.63
N PRO A 420 -26.17 -7.06 -31.63
CA PRO A 420 -25.87 -6.62 -30.27
C PRO A 420 -24.57 -7.26 -29.77
N TRP A 421 -23.66 -6.44 -29.25
CA TRP A 421 -22.37 -6.91 -28.75
C TRP A 421 -22.54 -7.97 -27.65
N GLN A 422 -23.65 -7.95 -26.89
CA GLN A 422 -23.97 -8.92 -25.84
C GLN A 422 -23.97 -10.35 -26.38
N THR A 423 -24.57 -10.54 -27.56
CA THR A 423 -24.70 -11.85 -28.21
C THR A 423 -23.34 -12.37 -28.65
N ALA A 424 -22.52 -11.50 -29.23
CA ALA A 424 -21.16 -11.85 -29.63
C ALA A 424 -20.29 -12.23 -28.43
N ILE A 425 -20.40 -11.49 -27.32
CA ILE A 425 -19.69 -11.81 -26.07
C ILE A 425 -20.16 -13.12 -25.46
N ALA A 426 -21.46 -13.41 -25.48
CA ALA A 426 -21.96 -14.71 -25.05
C ALA A 426 -21.36 -15.86 -25.90
N ARG A 427 -21.20 -15.67 -27.21
CA ARG A 427 -20.49 -16.63 -28.07
C ARG A 427 -18.98 -16.72 -27.78
N VAL A 428 -18.32 -15.61 -27.48
CA VAL A 428 -16.92 -15.64 -27.05
C VAL A 428 -16.79 -16.47 -25.77
N ARG A 429 -17.62 -16.19 -24.77
CA ARG A 429 -17.62 -16.90 -23.48
C ARG A 429 -18.00 -18.36 -23.59
N SER A 430 -18.93 -18.74 -24.48
CA SER A 430 -19.23 -20.16 -24.70
C SER A 430 -18.05 -20.92 -25.31
N ARG A 431 -17.13 -20.24 -26.01
CA ARG A 431 -15.92 -20.84 -26.60
C ARG A 431 -14.69 -20.76 -25.68
N LEU A 432 -14.49 -19.64 -24.98
CA LEU A 432 -13.29 -19.35 -24.18
C LEU A 432 -13.51 -19.56 -22.66
N GLY A 433 -14.74 -19.83 -22.24
CA GLY A 433 -15.15 -19.98 -20.85
C GLY A 433 -16.03 -18.82 -20.37
N GLU A 434 -17.02 -19.12 -19.53
CA GLU A 434 -17.99 -18.15 -18.99
C GLU A 434 -17.33 -17.00 -18.21
N SER A 435 -16.15 -17.25 -17.64
CA SER A 435 -15.35 -16.26 -16.91
C SER A 435 -14.42 -15.42 -17.80
N TRP A 436 -14.40 -15.64 -19.12
CA TRP A 436 -13.49 -14.91 -20.01
C TRP A 436 -13.75 -13.40 -19.97
N GLN A 437 -12.64 -12.65 -19.86
CA GLN A 437 -12.57 -11.20 -19.93
C GLN A 437 -11.36 -10.82 -20.80
N PRO A 438 -11.47 -9.80 -21.65
CA PRO A 438 -10.34 -9.32 -22.44
C PRO A 438 -9.31 -8.63 -21.54
N ALA A 439 -8.02 -8.90 -21.76
CA ALA A 439 -6.93 -8.18 -21.11
C ALA A 439 -6.78 -6.75 -21.63
N ASP A 440 -7.06 -6.52 -22.93
CA ASP A 440 -6.98 -5.22 -23.57
C ASP A 440 -8.05 -5.02 -24.69
N ALA A 441 -8.15 -3.79 -25.23
CA ALA A 441 -9.10 -3.47 -26.30
C ALA A 441 -8.85 -4.28 -27.58
N ARG A 442 -7.60 -4.68 -27.82
CA ARG A 442 -7.21 -5.42 -29.02
C ARG A 442 -7.65 -6.88 -28.88
N GLU A 443 -7.45 -7.51 -27.73
CA GLU A 443 -7.97 -8.85 -27.45
C GLU A 443 -9.49 -8.87 -27.58
N LEU A 444 -10.18 -7.87 -27.02
CA LEU A 444 -11.64 -7.75 -27.16
C LEU A 444 -12.07 -7.67 -28.63
N ARG A 445 -11.42 -6.80 -29.43
CA ARG A 445 -11.68 -6.70 -30.88
C ARG A 445 -11.44 -8.02 -31.59
N ASN A 446 -10.34 -8.69 -31.30
CA ASN A 446 -9.97 -9.96 -31.92
C ASN A 446 -10.98 -11.07 -31.56
N ALA A 447 -11.35 -11.18 -30.29
CA ALA A 447 -12.32 -12.16 -29.83
C ALA A 447 -13.70 -11.94 -30.47
N LEU A 448 -14.16 -10.68 -30.53
CA LEU A 448 -15.41 -10.32 -31.20
C LEU A 448 -15.37 -10.60 -32.70
N ALA A 449 -14.24 -10.37 -33.37
CA ALA A 449 -14.07 -10.70 -34.78
C ALA A 449 -14.13 -12.22 -35.04
N LEU A 450 -13.53 -13.03 -34.16
CA LEU A 450 -13.54 -14.49 -34.23
C LEU A 450 -14.90 -15.11 -33.86
N ALA A 451 -15.71 -14.39 -33.08
CA ALA A 451 -17.05 -14.80 -32.67
C ALA A 451 -18.17 -14.33 -33.59
N ARG A 452 -17.83 -13.80 -34.77
CA ARG A 452 -18.80 -13.53 -35.83
C ARG A 452 -19.49 -14.84 -36.27
N PRO A 453 -20.77 -14.78 -36.65
CA PRO A 453 -21.52 -15.93 -37.16
C PRO A 453 -20.83 -16.63 -38.33
#